data_AF-A0A9P0QR13-F1
#
_entry.id   AF-A0A9P0QR13-F1
#
_cell.length_a   1.000
_cell.length_b   1.000
_cell.length_c   1.000
_cell.angle_alpha   90.00
_cell.angle_beta   90.00
_cell.angle_gamma   90.00
#
_symmetry.space_group_name_H-M   'P 1'
#
loop_
_entity.id
_entity.type
_entity.pdbx_description
1 polymer ?
#
loop_
_entity_poly.entity_id
_entity_poly.type
_entity_poly.pdbx_seq_one_letter_code
_entity_poly.pdbx_strand_id
1 'polypeptide(L)'
;MSTTNETNENVTKSLDIQQKLMLLAKKILNPKGDKPYVDEYITATSSYIQNAISKVMTAEDKDKASKEVAKDLNKKLEAWVAERKAQRAAAQNKNELEKIEPELLHEDLD
;
A
#
# COMPACT_ATOMS: atom_id res chain seq x y z
N MET A 1 -0.60 43.31 -7.92
CA MET A 1 -0.83 42.72 -6.59
C MET A 1 -2.10 41.89 -6.72
N SER A 2 -2.24 40.60 -6.45
CA SER A 2 -1.41 39.59 -5.80
C SER A 2 -2.06 38.24 -6.17
N THR A 3 -1.40 37.35 -6.93
CA THR A 3 -1.96 36.02 -7.30
C THR A 3 -1.18 34.87 -6.68
N THR A 4 -0.32 35.13 -5.69
CA THR A 4 0.60 34.13 -5.13
C THR A 4 0.10 33.48 -3.84
N ASN A 5 -0.98 33.97 -3.21
CA ASN A 5 -1.43 33.47 -1.91
C ASN A 5 -2.52 32.39 -1.98
N GLU A 6 -3.41 32.40 -2.97
CA GLU A 6 -4.51 31.42 -3.04
C GLU A 6 -4.03 30.00 -3.41
N THR A 7 -2.98 29.88 -4.22
CA THR A 7 -2.42 28.58 -4.61
C THR A 7 -1.73 27.89 -3.44
N ASN A 8 -1.03 28.63 -2.58
CA ASN A 8 -0.30 28.07 -1.44
C ASN A 8 -1.23 27.59 -0.30
N GLU A 9 -2.33 28.30 -0.03
CA GLU A 9 -3.32 27.85 0.96
C GLU A 9 -4.05 26.58 0.51
N ASN A 10 -4.36 26.47 -0.78
CA ASN A 10 -5.08 25.32 -1.33
C ASN A 10 -4.19 24.06 -1.34
N VAL A 11 -2.91 24.19 -1.70
CA VAL A 11 -1.92 23.10 -1.64
C VAL A 11 -1.70 22.65 -0.19
N THR A 12 -1.61 23.59 0.75
CA THR A 12 -1.42 23.29 2.18
C THR A 12 -2.63 22.57 2.78
N LYS A 13 -3.87 22.99 2.45
CA LYS A 13 -5.10 22.28 2.85
C LYS A 13 -5.17 20.87 2.26
N SER A 14 -4.76 20.70 1.01
CA SER A 14 -4.76 19.39 0.34
C SER A 14 -3.78 18.41 1.00
N LEU A 15 -2.56 18.87 1.30
CA LEU A 15 -1.55 18.08 2.03
C LEU A 15 -2.03 17.68 3.44
N ASP A 16 -2.68 18.60 4.14
CA ASP A 16 -3.23 18.36 5.48
C ASP A 16 -4.36 17.32 5.46
N ILE A 17 -5.20 17.34 4.42
CA ILE A 17 -6.25 16.33 4.22
C ILE A 17 -5.65 14.95 3.94
N GLN A 18 -4.64 14.86 3.07
CA GLN A 18 -3.98 13.58 2.76
C GLN A 18 -3.33 12.96 4.01
N GLN A 19 -2.64 13.77 4.83
CA GLN A 19 -2.02 13.29 6.07
C GLN A 19 -3.06 12.80 7.09
N LYS A 20 -4.13 13.58 7.29
CA LYS A 20 -5.25 13.18 8.16
C LYS A 20 -5.89 11.88 7.72
N LEU A 21 -6.03 11.69 6.41
CA LEU A 21 -6.60 10.49 5.82
C LEU A 21 -5.70 9.26 6.04
N MET A 22 -4.38 9.40 5.84
CA MET A 22 -3.43 8.34 6.14
C MET A 22 -3.42 7.96 7.62
N LEU A 23 -3.53 8.94 8.52
CA LEU A 23 -3.65 8.69 9.96
C LEU A 23 -4.95 7.94 10.30
N LEU A 24 -6.06 8.29 9.65
CA LEU A 24 -7.34 7.60 9.83
C LEU A 24 -7.25 6.14 9.35
N ALA A 25 -6.69 5.93 8.16
CA ALA A 25 -6.47 4.60 7.60
C ALA A 25 -5.58 3.74 8.51
N LYS A 26 -4.52 4.33 9.08
CA LYS A 26 -3.65 3.67 10.04
C LYS A 26 -4.38 3.29 11.32
N LYS A 27 -5.23 4.16 11.86
CA LYS A 27 -6.08 3.84 13.03
C LYS A 27 -7.09 2.72 12.76
N ILE A 28 -7.61 2.63 11.54
CA ILE A 28 -8.61 1.61 11.18
C ILE A 28 -7.94 0.26 10.91
N LEU A 29 -6.88 0.26 10.10
CA LEU A 29 -6.26 -0.97 9.59
C LEU A 29 -5.11 -1.47 10.47
N ASN A 30 -4.46 -0.58 11.22
CA ASN A 30 -3.35 -0.90 12.13
C ASN A 30 -3.49 -0.17 13.49
N PRO A 31 -4.61 -0.37 14.23
CA PRO A 31 -4.92 0.38 15.44
C PRO A 31 -3.85 0.26 16.54
N LYS A 32 -3.15 -0.87 16.61
CA LYS A 32 -2.10 -1.15 17.60
C LYS A 32 -0.68 -0.84 17.09
N GLY A 33 -0.53 -0.54 15.81
CA GLY A 33 0.80 -0.30 15.21
C GLY A 33 1.70 -1.54 15.12
N ASP A 34 1.20 -2.73 15.44
CA ASP A 34 1.98 -3.97 15.55
C ASP A 34 2.21 -4.65 14.19
N LYS A 35 1.63 -4.11 13.12
CA LYS A 35 1.69 -4.67 11.76
C LYS A 35 2.41 -3.72 10.80
N PRO A 36 3.75 -3.70 10.74
CA PRO A 36 4.52 -2.79 9.88
C PRO A 36 4.21 -2.96 8.39
N TYR A 37 3.81 -4.16 7.97
CA TYR A 37 3.38 -4.43 6.60
C TYR A 37 2.06 -3.72 6.24
N VAL A 38 1.20 -3.41 7.21
CA VAL A 38 -0.04 -2.65 6.96
C VAL A 38 0.30 -1.18 6.69
N ASP A 39 1.32 -0.62 7.34
CA ASP A 39 1.76 0.75 7.07
C ASP A 39 2.32 0.90 5.65
N GLU A 40 3.09 -0.10 5.20
CA GLU A 40 3.58 -0.16 3.82
C GLU A 40 2.42 -0.29 2.82
N TYR A 41 1.41 -1.12 3.13
CA TYR A 41 0.18 -1.21 2.34
C TYR A 41 -0.57 0.13 2.27
N ILE A 42 -0.78 0.81 3.40
CA ILE A 42 -1.48 2.11 3.45
C ILE A 42 -0.76 3.14 2.58
N THR A 43 0.58 3.13 2.62
CA THR A 43 1.41 4.03 1.81
C THR A 43 1.30 3.69 0.31
N ALA A 44 1.41 2.41 -0.04
CA ALA A 44 1.34 1.93 -1.42
C ALA A 44 -0.05 2.09 -2.06
N THR A 45 -1.11 2.14 -1.24
CA THR A 45 -2.51 2.18 -1.71
C THR A 45 -3.26 3.45 -1.30
N SER A 46 -2.54 4.51 -0.90
CA SER A 46 -3.09 5.76 -0.36
C SER A 46 -4.17 6.38 -1.26
N SER A 47 -3.94 6.47 -2.57
CA SER A 47 -4.91 7.00 -3.54
C SER A 47 -6.21 6.17 -3.60
N TYR A 48 -6.10 4.85 -3.45
CA TYR A 48 -7.28 3.98 -3.42
C TYR A 48 -8.06 4.13 -2.11
N ILE A 49 -7.36 4.21 -0.97
CA ILE A 49 -7.96 4.49 0.33
C ILE A 49 -8.70 5.84 0.32
N GLN A 50 -8.12 6.85 -0.32
CA GLN A 50 -8.76 8.16 -0.52
C GLN A 50 -10.05 8.07 -1.32
N ASN A 51 -10.06 7.33 -2.43
CA ASN A 51 -11.27 7.11 -3.20
C ASN A 51 -12.33 6.34 -2.40
N ALA A 52 -11.90 5.35 -1.61
CA ALA A 52 -12.80 4.54 -0.80
C ALA A 52 -13.45 5.38 0.31
N ILE A 53 -12.68 6.23 1.00
CA ILE A 53 -13.21 7.14 2.02
C ILE A 53 -14.11 8.20 1.38
N SER A 54 -13.73 8.73 0.21
CA SER A 54 -14.59 9.66 -0.53
C SER A 54 -15.94 9.05 -0.86
N LYS A 55 -15.99 7.78 -1.30
CA LYS A 55 -17.24 7.05 -1.57
C LYS A 55 -18.12 6.96 -0.32
N VAL A 56 -17.55 6.68 0.84
CA VAL A 56 -18.32 6.65 2.11
C VAL A 56 -18.89 8.03 2.42
N MET A 57 -18.11 9.09 2.27
CA MET A 57 -18.55 10.45 2.61
C MET A 57 -19.68 10.95 1.70
N THR A 58 -19.69 10.55 0.43
CA THR A 58 -20.68 10.97 -0.56
C THR A 58 -21.85 10.00 -0.72
N ALA A 59 -21.84 8.86 -0.02
CA ALA A 59 -22.92 7.88 -0.09
C ALA A 59 -24.16 8.33 0.67
N GLU A 60 -25.33 8.01 0.11
CA GLU A 60 -26.63 8.23 0.74
C GLU A 60 -26.79 7.35 2.00
N ASP A 61 -26.38 6.07 1.89
CA ASP A 61 -26.27 5.13 3.02
C ASP A 61 -24.79 4.91 3.37
N LYS A 62 -24.33 5.69 4.35
CA LYS A 62 -22.94 5.68 4.83
C LYS A 62 -22.56 4.37 5.53
N ASP A 63 -23.50 3.73 6.22
CA ASP A 63 -23.23 2.49 6.95
C ASP A 63 -23.03 1.33 5.98
N LYS A 64 -23.88 1.23 4.95
CA LYS A 64 -23.71 0.25 3.88
C LYS A 64 -22.42 0.51 3.10
N ALA A 65 -22.16 1.77 2.70
CA ALA A 65 -20.95 2.12 1.97
C ALA A 65 -19.68 1.82 2.78
N SER A 66 -19.68 2.09 4.09
CA SER A 66 -18.56 1.78 4.99
C SER A 66 -18.28 0.28 5.04
N LYS A 67 -19.32 -0.56 5.10
CA LYS A 67 -19.16 -2.03 5.09
C LYS A 67 -18.59 -2.53 3.77
N GLU A 68 -19.06 -2.00 2.64
CA GLU A 68 -18.57 -2.36 1.31
C GLU A 68 -17.11 -1.95 1.13
N VAL A 69 -16.77 -0.72 1.52
CA VAL A 69 -15.40 -0.20 1.47
C VAL A 69 -14.46 -0.99 2.38
N ALA A 70 -14.88 -1.32 3.60
CA ALA A 70 -14.09 -2.14 4.50
C ALA A 70 -13.81 -3.52 3.91
N LYS A 71 -14.81 -4.15 3.27
CA LYS A 71 -14.65 -5.45 2.61
C LYS A 71 -13.69 -5.38 1.43
N ASP A 72 -13.77 -4.34 0.60
CA ASP A 72 -12.88 -4.17 -0.56
C ASP A 72 -11.44 -3.86 -0.12
N LEU A 73 -11.26 -3.03 0.92
CA LEU A 73 -9.96 -2.76 1.53
C LEU A 73 -9.31 -4.03 2.09
N ASN A 74 -10.06 -4.85 2.84
CA ASN A 74 -9.53 -6.13 3.34
C ASN A 74 -9.12 -7.05 2.20
N LYS A 75 -9.95 -7.21 1.16
CA LYS A 75 -9.62 -8.06 0.01
C LYS A 75 -8.34 -7.61 -0.69
N LYS A 76 -8.15 -6.30 -0.86
CA LYS A 76 -6.93 -5.76 -1.48
C LYS A 76 -5.72 -5.90 -0.58
N LEU A 77 -5.87 -5.75 0.73
CA LEU A 77 -4.80 -6.01 1.70
C LEU A 77 -4.35 -7.47 1.63
N GLU A 78 -5.28 -8.42 1.64
CA GLU A 78 -4.98 -9.84 1.50
C GLU A 78 -4.24 -10.16 0.19
N ALA A 79 -4.72 -9.61 -0.93
CA ALA A 79 -4.07 -9.79 -2.23
C ALA A 79 -2.64 -9.22 -2.24
N TRP A 80 -2.45 -8.02 -1.70
CA TRP A 80 -1.13 -7.38 -1.63
C TRP A 80 -0.16 -8.17 -0.73
N VAL A 81 -0.62 -8.69 0.41
CA VAL A 81 0.18 -9.55 1.29
C VAL A 81 0.55 -10.85 0.58
N ALA A 82 -0.40 -11.49 -0.11
CA ALA A 82 -0.17 -12.72 -0.85
C ALA A 82 0.88 -12.53 -1.96
N GLU A 83 0.78 -11.44 -2.72
CA GLU A 83 1.72 -11.11 -3.78
C GLU A 83 3.13 -10.84 -3.25
N ARG A 84 3.28 -10.08 -2.16
CA ARG A 84 4.59 -9.89 -1.50
C ARG A 84 5.17 -11.20 -0.97
N LYS A 85 4.34 -12.11 -0.44
CA LYS A 85 4.79 -13.44 0.00
C LYS A 85 5.30 -14.27 -1.17
N ALA A 86 4.59 -14.25 -2.31
CA ALA A 86 4.98 -14.93 -3.53
C ALA A 86 6.29 -14.36 -4.11
N GLN A 87 6.43 -13.02 -4.16
CA GLN A 87 7.66 -12.36 -4.62
C GLN A 87 8.87 -12.70 -3.75
N ARG A 88 8.70 -12.76 -2.41
CA ARG A 88 9.77 -13.17 -1.50
C ARG A 88 10.17 -14.63 -1.71
N ALA A 89 9.22 -15.54 -1.89
CA ALA A 89 9.51 -16.95 -2.17
C ALA A 89 10.22 -17.12 -3.52
N ALA A 90 9.81 -16.39 -4.56
CA ALA A 90 10.47 -16.41 -5.86
C ALA A 90 11.90 -15.84 -5.81
N ALA A 91 12.12 -14.77 -5.04
CA ALA A 91 13.45 -14.20 -4.84
C ALA A 91 14.40 -15.13 -4.07
N GLN A 92 13.87 -15.92 -3.12
CA GLN A 92 14.67 -16.94 -2.42
C GLN A 92 15.08 -18.08 -3.35
N ASN A 93 14.18 -18.60 -4.19
CA ASN A 93 14.50 -19.63 -5.17
C ASN A 93 15.52 -19.16 -6.23
N LYS A 94 15.47 -17.89 -6.65
CA LYS A 94 16.41 -17.35 -7.64
C LYS A 94 17.85 -17.27 -7.12
N ASN A 95 18.02 -16.98 -5.83
CA ASN A 95 19.34 -16.89 -5.18
C ASN A 95 19.99 -18.26 -4.92
N GLU A 96 19.21 -19.35 -4.90
CA GLU A 96 19.76 -20.72 -4.82
C GLU A 96 20.19 -21.24 -6.20
N LEU A 97 19.50 -20.84 -7.28
CA LEU A 97 19.87 -21.21 -8.66
C LEU A 97 21.18 -20.54 -9.14
N GLU A 98 21.42 -19.26 -8.80
CA GLU A 98 22.66 -18.56 -9.18
C GLU A 98 23.92 -19.04 -8.43
N LYS A 99 23.78 -19.81 -7.35
CA LYS A 99 24.93 -20.39 -6.61
C LYS A 99 25.39 -21.75 -7.13
N ILE A 100 24.63 -22.40 -8.00
CA ILE A 100 24.92 -23.77 -8.47
C ILE A 100 25.70 -23.74 -9.81
N GLU A 101 25.82 -22.59 -10.49
CA GLU A 101 26.30 -22.53 -11.87
C GLU A 101 27.79 -22.19 -12.16
N PRO A 102 28.73 -21.96 -11.20
CA PRO A 102 30.14 -21.86 -11.58
C PRO A 102 30.98 -23.15 -11.42
N GLU A 103 30.45 -24.26 -10.91
CA GLU A 103 31.27 -25.44 -10.55
C GLU A 103 31.25 -26.61 -11.56
N LEU A 104 30.55 -26.52 -12.68
CA LEU A 104 30.36 -27.65 -13.62
C LEU A 104 31.12 -27.54 -14.96
N LEU A 105 32.10 -26.63 -15.11
CA LEU A 105 32.75 -26.39 -16.42
C LEU A 105 34.28 -26.48 -16.45
N HIS A 106 34.91 -27.11 -15.46
CA HIS A 106 36.34 -27.37 -15.47
C HIS A 106 36.68 -28.78 -14.96
N GLU A 107 36.15 -29.82 -15.60
CA GLU A 107 36.85 -31.09 -15.64
C GLU A 107 36.96 -31.55 -17.10
N ASP A 108 38.21 -31.87 -17.44
CA ASP A 108 38.68 -32.61 -18.61
C ASP A 108 38.74 -31.85 -19.94
N LEU A 109 39.97 -31.44 -20.29
CA LEU A 109 40.61 -31.73 -21.58
C LEU A 109 42.12 -31.45 -21.43
N ASP A 110 42.82 -32.41 -20.83
CA ASP A 110 44.26 -32.68 -21.10
C ASP A 110 44.42 -33.34 -22.47
#